data_AF-A0A0C2WFK0-F1
#
_entry.id   AF-A0A0C2WFK0-F1
#
_cell.length_a   1.000
_cell.length_b   1.000
_cell.length_c   1.000
_cell.angle_alpha   90.00
_cell.angle_beta   90.00
_cell.angle_gamma   90.00
#
_symmetry.space_group_name_H-M   'P 1'
#
loop_
_entity.id
_entity.type
_entity.pdbx_description
1 polymer ?
#
loop_
_entity_poly.entity_id
_entity_poly.type
_entity_poly.pdbx_seq_one_letter_code
_entity_poly.pdbx_strand_id
1 'polypeptide(L)'
;GYAIYFDHARRNDPQFRKKLRKEKKRVDRSNASLKATAASEKQLPTDAELDAALQVVRSEDLPATPEEKEQYFMQNLALGEQLTAQDERIGLTLPAALSFFRAMRVYPEPLQLVVILEKTLPEDLFKIVMDLMSRD
;
A
#
# COMPACT_ATOMS: atom_id res chain seq x y z
N GLY A 1 28.88 -12.18 -39.79
CA GLY A 1 28.46 -11.18 -40.80
C GLY A 1 27.37 -10.22 -40.34
N TYR A 2 26.48 -10.59 -39.41
CA TYR A 2 25.31 -9.76 -39.03
C TYR A 2 25.68 -8.49 -38.25
N ALA A 3 26.69 -8.54 -37.37
CA ALA A 3 27.09 -7.38 -36.55
C ALA A 3 27.69 -6.22 -37.37
N ILE A 4 28.37 -6.49 -38.50
CA ILE A 4 28.99 -5.46 -39.35
C ILE A 4 27.92 -4.70 -40.14
N TYR A 5 26.88 -5.39 -40.63
CA TYR A 5 25.76 -4.76 -41.33
C TYR A 5 24.98 -3.79 -40.41
N PHE A 6 24.75 -4.19 -39.15
CA PHE A 6 24.09 -3.33 -38.17
C PHE A 6 24.92 -2.11 -37.76
N ASP A 7 26.25 -2.19 -37.72
CA ASP A 7 27.11 -1.02 -37.44
C ASP A 7 27.16 -0.04 -38.62
N HIS A 8 27.19 -0.54 -39.86
CA HIS A 8 27.16 0.29 -41.06
C HIS A 8 25.79 0.99 -41.25
N ALA A 9 24.68 0.26 -41.08
CA ALA A 9 23.33 0.83 -41.15
C ALA A 9 23.07 1.87 -40.03
N ARG A 10 23.73 1.74 -38.87
CA ARG A 10 23.63 2.70 -37.76
C ARG A 10 24.36 4.03 -38.03
N ARG A 11 25.39 4.00 -38.87
CA ARG A 11 26.22 5.18 -39.19
C ARG A 11 25.73 5.93 -40.43
N ASN A 12 25.31 5.23 -41.48
CA ASN A 12 25.00 5.82 -42.79
C ASN A 12 23.51 6.03 -43.10
N ASP A 13 22.56 5.44 -42.37
CA ASP A 13 21.12 5.64 -42.64
C ASP A 13 20.45 6.62 -41.64
N PRO A 14 20.02 7.81 -42.09
CA PRO A 14 19.31 8.79 -41.26
C PRO A 14 17.98 8.28 -40.70
N GLN A 15 17.25 7.43 -41.44
CA GLN A 15 15.96 6.88 -41.02
C GLN A 15 16.14 5.84 -39.92
N PHE A 16 17.17 5.00 -40.04
CA PHE A 16 17.52 4.03 -39.00
C PHE A 16 17.92 4.71 -37.67
N ARG A 17 18.68 5.81 -37.73
CA ARG A 17 19.03 6.62 -36.54
C ARG A 17 17.81 7.24 -35.88
N LYS A 18 16.85 7.74 -36.67
CA LYS A 18 15.57 8.27 -36.16
C LYS A 18 14.75 7.17 -35.47
N LYS A 19 14.67 5.98 -36.08
CA LYS A 19 14.00 4.81 -35.49
C LYS A 19 14.63 4.42 -34.15
N LEU A 20 15.95 4.36 -34.08
CA LEU A 20 16.66 4.01 -32.85
C LEU A 20 16.49 5.06 -31.74
N ARG A 21 16.45 6.35 -32.08
CA ARG A 21 16.13 7.43 -31.13
C ARG A 21 14.69 7.32 -30.62
N LYS A 22 13.74 6.99 -31.49
CA LYS A 22 12.32 6.80 -31.12
C LYS A 22 12.15 5.58 -30.22
N GLU A 23 12.82 4.47 -30.54
CA GLU A 23 12.86 3.27 -29.71
C GLU A 23 13.49 3.54 -28.35
N LYS A 24 14.64 4.21 -28.29
CA LYS A 24 15.27 4.61 -27.02
C LYS A 24 14.33 5.50 -26.19
N LYS A 25 13.69 6.50 -26.79
CA LYS A 25 12.71 7.35 -26.09
C LYS A 25 11.49 6.58 -25.59
N ARG A 26 11.06 5.54 -26.32
CA ARG A 26 9.96 4.66 -25.91
C ARG A 26 10.36 3.77 -24.74
N VAL A 27 11.55 3.17 -24.78
CA VAL A 27 12.12 2.36 -23.70
C VAL A 27 12.40 3.22 -22.45
N ASP A 28 12.92 4.44 -22.63
CA ASP A 28 13.15 5.37 -21.53
C ASP A 28 11.81 5.81 -20.90
N ARG A 29 10.74 6.00 -21.69
CA ARG A 29 9.38 6.27 -21.18
C ARG A 29 8.76 5.07 -20.48
N SER A 30 8.91 3.86 -21.01
CA SER A 30 8.40 2.64 -20.36
C SER A 30 9.16 2.35 -19.06
N ASN A 31 10.47 2.58 -19.04
CA ASN A 31 11.27 2.50 -17.82
C ASN A 31 10.95 3.63 -16.85
N ALA A 32 10.59 4.83 -17.32
CA ALA A 32 10.10 5.91 -16.45
C ALA A 32 8.72 5.60 -15.85
N SER A 33 7.80 4.96 -16.59
CA SER A 33 6.52 4.50 -16.03
C SER A 33 6.72 3.35 -15.03
N LEU A 34 7.67 2.44 -15.28
CA LEU A 34 8.02 1.38 -14.32
C LEU A 34 8.76 1.92 -13.09
N LYS A 35 9.56 2.99 -13.24
CA LYS A 35 10.16 3.71 -12.12
C LYS A 35 9.15 4.55 -11.36
N ALA A 36 8.11 5.08 -11.99
CA ALA A 36 7.02 5.78 -11.30
C ALA A 36 6.19 4.82 -10.43
N THR A 37 6.03 3.55 -10.83
CA THR A 37 5.39 2.53 -9.99
C THR A 37 6.30 1.96 -8.90
N ALA A 38 7.61 1.97 -9.09
CA ALA A 38 8.60 1.50 -8.11
C ALA A 38 9.12 2.61 -7.18
N ALA A 39 8.87 3.87 -7.52
CA ALA A 39 9.10 5.06 -6.70
C ALA A 39 7.78 5.54 -6.06
N SER A 40 6.86 4.60 -5.76
CA SER A 40 5.95 4.81 -4.65
C SER A 40 6.81 4.74 -3.39
N GLU A 41 7.51 5.84 -3.13
CA GLU A 41 7.91 6.21 -1.78
C GLU A 41 6.70 5.96 -0.89
N LYS A 42 6.96 5.51 0.34
CA LYS A 42 6.01 5.17 1.41
C LYS A 42 5.03 6.33 1.66
N GLN A 43 4.12 6.56 0.72
CA GLN A 43 3.17 7.64 0.72
C GLN A 43 2.08 7.20 1.66
N LEU A 44 1.95 7.91 2.77
CA LEU A 44 0.82 7.74 3.65
C LEU A 44 -0.46 7.91 2.83
N PRO A 45 -1.52 7.15 3.15
CA PRO A 45 -2.82 7.30 2.51
C PRO A 45 -3.28 8.75 2.56
N THR A 46 -3.91 9.21 1.49
CA THR A 46 -4.51 10.54 1.45
C THR A 46 -5.77 10.59 2.31
N ASP A 47 -6.14 11.79 2.78
CA ASP A 47 -7.36 11.99 3.59
C ASP A 47 -8.62 11.40 2.92
N ALA A 48 -8.75 11.58 1.61
CA ALA A 48 -9.88 11.07 0.84
C ALA A 48 -9.92 9.52 0.80
N GLU A 49 -8.77 8.86 0.78
CA GLU A 49 -8.68 7.38 0.82
C GLU A 49 -9.05 6.86 2.21
N LEU A 50 -8.61 7.55 3.28
CA LEU A 50 -8.97 7.22 4.65
C LEU A 50 -10.47 7.35 4.88
N ASP A 51 -11.07 8.46 4.46
CA ASP A 51 -12.50 8.72 4.62
C ASP A 51 -13.34 7.69 3.85
N ALA A 52 -12.94 7.37 2.61
CA ALA A 52 -13.61 6.34 1.81
C ALA A 52 -13.52 4.95 2.47
N ALA A 53 -12.36 4.58 3.00
CA ALA A 53 -12.18 3.32 3.70
C ALA A 53 -12.98 3.26 5.02
N LEU A 54 -13.03 4.35 5.78
CA LEU A 54 -13.84 4.45 7.00
C LEU A 54 -15.33 4.29 6.70
N GLN A 55 -15.82 4.87 5.60
CA GLN A 55 -17.21 4.73 5.20
C GLN A 55 -17.59 3.25 4.98
N VAL A 56 -16.69 2.47 4.38
CA VAL A 56 -16.88 1.02 4.22
C VAL A 56 -16.94 0.33 5.58
N VAL A 57 -15.96 0.58 6.46
CA VAL A 57 -15.93 -0.04 7.80
C VAL A 57 -17.15 0.32 8.64
N ARG A 58 -17.63 1.56 8.54
CA ARG A 58 -18.83 2.03 9.26
C ARG A 58 -20.11 1.35 8.79
N SER A 59 -20.16 0.91 7.53
CA SER A 59 -21.30 0.16 6.99
C SER A 59 -21.30 -1.32 7.34
N GLU A 60 -20.20 -1.84 7.92
CA GLU A 60 -20.12 -3.22 8.39
C GLU A 60 -20.90 -3.40 9.70
N ASP A 61 -21.70 -4.46 9.78
CA ASP A 61 -22.40 -4.85 11.00
C ASP A 61 -21.39 -5.36 12.04
N LEU A 62 -21.46 -4.80 13.25
CA LEU A 62 -20.64 -5.27 14.37
C LEU A 62 -21.29 -6.49 15.03
N PRO A 63 -20.47 -7.48 15.46
CA PRO A 63 -20.99 -8.64 16.18
C PRO A 63 -21.70 -8.23 17.47
N ALA A 64 -22.81 -8.92 17.78
CA ALA A 64 -23.66 -8.57 18.91
C ALA A 64 -23.22 -9.26 20.21
N THR A 65 -22.81 -10.53 20.11
CA THR A 65 -22.47 -11.34 21.28
C THR A 65 -21.00 -11.16 21.71
N PRO A 66 -20.67 -11.34 23.00
CA PRO A 66 -19.30 -11.29 23.47
C PRO A 66 -18.37 -12.26 22.74
N GLU A 67 -18.84 -13.49 22.48
CA GLU A 67 -18.08 -14.53 21.81
C GLU A 67 -17.77 -14.15 20.36
N GLU A 68 -18.74 -13.61 19.62
CA GLU A 68 -18.53 -13.14 18.24
C GLU A 68 -17.62 -11.90 18.20
N LYS A 69 -17.71 -11.01 19.20
CA LYS A 69 -16.80 -9.86 19.32
C LYS A 69 -15.37 -10.30 19.54
N GLU A 70 -15.14 -11.29 20.39
CA GLU A 70 -13.80 -11.86 20.62
C GLU A 70 -13.25 -12.50 19.34
N GLN A 71 -14.07 -13.28 18.64
CA GLN A 71 -13.67 -13.87 17.36
C GLN A 71 -13.33 -12.81 16.31
N TYR A 72 -14.18 -11.79 16.16
CA TYR A 72 -13.96 -10.68 15.24
C TYR A 72 -12.69 -9.91 15.58
N PHE A 73 -12.45 -9.66 16.87
CA PHE A 73 -11.22 -9.05 17.37
C PHE A 73 -9.99 -9.86 16.95
N MET A 74 -9.97 -11.17 17.28
CA MET A 74 -8.83 -12.05 17.01
C MET A 74 -8.55 -12.18 15.50
N GLN A 75 -9.60 -12.27 14.67
CA GLN A 75 -9.47 -12.33 13.22
C GLN A 75 -8.85 -11.05 12.65
N ASN A 76 -9.33 -9.89 13.08
CA ASN A 76 -8.83 -8.60 12.61
C ASN A 76 -7.42 -8.30 13.12
N LEU A 77 -7.10 -8.70 14.35
CA LEU A 77 -5.74 -8.59 14.89
C LEU A 77 -4.76 -9.44 14.07
N ALA A 78 -5.08 -10.73 13.87
CA ALA A 78 -4.24 -11.64 13.08
C ALA A 78 -4.07 -11.17 11.63
N LEU A 79 -5.15 -10.67 11.01
CA LEU A 79 -5.10 -10.11 9.66
C LEU A 79 -4.21 -8.86 9.61
N GLY A 80 -4.34 -7.95 10.56
CA GLY A 80 -3.51 -6.75 10.66
C GLY A 80 -2.03 -7.08 10.81
N GLU A 81 -1.69 -8.04 11.68
CA GLU A 81 -0.32 -8.54 11.85
C GLU A 81 0.23 -9.18 10.58
N GLN A 82 -0.57 -10.03 9.92
CA GLN A 82 -0.19 -10.67 8.66
C GLN A 82 0.06 -9.65 7.53
N LEU A 83 -0.76 -8.60 7.45
CA LEU A 83 -0.60 -7.53 6.46
C LEU A 83 0.62 -6.66 6.76
N THR A 84 0.87 -6.37 8.05
CA THR A 84 2.06 -5.63 8.50
C THR A 84 3.34 -6.38 8.15
N ALA A 85 3.37 -7.70 8.36
CA ALA A 85 4.52 -8.54 8.01
C ALA A 85 4.79 -8.62 6.49
N GLN A 86 3.79 -8.34 5.65
CA GLN A 86 3.91 -8.32 4.19
C GLN A 86 4.15 -6.92 3.61
N ASP A 87 4.03 -5.87 4.42
CA ASP A 87 3.99 -4.47 3.98
C ASP A 87 5.26 -4.02 3.24
N GLU A 88 6.43 -4.54 3.65
CA GLU A 88 7.74 -4.20 3.07
C GLU A 88 7.86 -4.41 1.55
N ARG A 89 6.89 -5.12 0.93
CA ARG A 89 6.93 -5.49 -0.49
C ARG A 89 5.82 -4.88 -1.34
N ILE A 90 4.69 -4.46 -0.75
CA ILE A 90 3.43 -4.24 -1.50
C ILE A 90 2.67 -2.96 -1.09
N GLY A 91 3.02 -2.28 0.00
CA GLY A 91 2.29 -1.06 0.42
C GLY A 91 0.88 -1.38 0.94
N LEU A 92 0.81 -2.32 1.89
CA LEU A 92 -0.40 -2.80 2.56
C LEU A 92 -0.69 -2.09 3.88
N THR A 93 -0.03 -0.95 4.14
CA THR A 93 -0.15 -0.19 5.38
C THR A 93 -1.60 0.21 5.70
N LEU A 94 -2.39 0.67 4.71
CA LEU A 94 -3.79 1.06 4.93
C LEU A 94 -4.69 -0.15 5.27
N PRO A 95 -4.70 -1.25 4.49
CA PRO A 95 -5.41 -2.48 4.87
C PRO A 95 -5.05 -3.01 6.27
N ALA A 96 -3.77 -2.94 6.64
CA ALA A 96 -3.33 -3.32 7.98
C ALA A 96 -3.96 -2.40 9.04
N ALA A 97 -3.89 -1.08 8.85
CA ALA A 97 -4.44 -0.09 9.77
C ALA A 97 -5.96 -0.28 9.98
N LEU A 98 -6.70 -0.53 8.90
CA LEU A 98 -8.15 -0.79 8.96
C LEU A 98 -8.47 -2.07 9.74
N SER A 99 -7.60 -3.08 9.70
CA SER A 99 -7.79 -4.32 10.47
C SER A 99 -7.63 -4.03 11.97
N PHE A 100 -6.58 -3.30 12.37
CA PHE A 100 -6.43 -2.87 13.77
C PHE A 100 -7.59 -1.96 14.22
N PHE A 101 -8.04 -1.03 13.37
CA PHE A 101 -9.17 -0.16 13.67
C PHE A 101 -10.47 -0.97 13.89
N ARG A 102 -10.76 -1.97 13.06
CA ARG A 102 -11.89 -2.90 13.27
C ARG A 102 -11.79 -3.62 14.60
N ALA A 103 -10.61 -4.15 14.95
CA ALA A 103 -10.37 -4.79 16.24
C ALA A 103 -10.66 -3.84 17.42
N MET A 104 -10.29 -2.56 17.30
CA MET A 104 -10.56 -1.58 18.36
C MET A 104 -12.04 -1.28 18.57
N ARG A 105 -12.88 -1.32 17.52
CA ARG A 105 -14.33 -1.05 17.63
C ARG A 105 -15.08 -2.07 18.49
N VAL A 106 -14.52 -3.26 18.68
CA VAL A 106 -15.11 -4.33 19.51
C VAL A 106 -14.38 -4.55 20.82
N TYR A 107 -13.24 -3.88 21.04
CA TYR A 107 -12.42 -4.05 22.24
C TYR A 107 -13.00 -3.23 23.41
N PRO A 108 -13.20 -3.82 24.61
CA PRO A 108 -13.87 -3.14 25.72
C PRO A 108 -13.07 -1.96 26.30
N GLU A 109 -11.74 -1.99 26.20
CA GLU A 109 -10.84 -0.96 26.80
C GLU A 109 -9.88 -0.38 25.75
N PRO A 110 -10.36 0.40 24.77
CA PRO A 110 -9.59 0.79 23.59
C PRO A 110 -8.26 1.49 23.92
N LEU A 111 -8.22 2.28 25.01
CA LEU A 111 -6.98 2.95 25.44
C LEU A 111 -5.85 1.98 25.82
N GLN A 112 -6.17 0.82 26.41
CA GLN A 112 -5.14 -0.18 26.71
C GLN A 112 -4.57 -0.79 25.43
N LEU A 113 -5.44 -1.04 24.46
CA LEU A 113 -5.03 -1.58 23.16
C LEU A 113 -4.16 -0.57 22.41
N VAL A 114 -4.48 0.72 22.44
CA VAL A 114 -3.63 1.78 21.86
C VAL A 114 -2.21 1.75 22.41
N VAL A 115 -2.04 1.62 23.74
CA VAL A 115 -0.71 1.54 24.38
C VAL A 115 0.09 0.32 23.92
N ILE A 116 -0.59 -0.81 23.66
CA ILE A 116 0.06 -2.00 23.12
C ILE A 116 0.47 -1.76 21.67
N LEU A 117 -0.44 -1.23 20.83
CA LEU A 117 -0.19 -0.97 19.41
C LEU A 117 0.93 0.05 19.21
N GLU A 118 1.07 1.06 20.07
CA GLU A 118 2.18 2.04 20.03
C GLU A 118 3.54 1.35 20.15
N LYS A 119 3.61 0.27 20.94
CA LYS A 119 4.85 -0.47 21.21
C LYS A 119 5.14 -1.55 20.19
N THR A 120 4.12 -2.08 19.52
CA THR A 120 4.25 -3.23 18.62
C THR A 120 4.22 -2.87 17.14
N LEU A 121 3.60 -1.75 16.75
CA LEU A 121 3.47 -1.35 15.35
C LEU A 121 4.55 -0.36 14.91
N PRO A 122 4.93 -0.37 13.61
CA PRO A 122 5.73 0.71 13.04
C PRO A 122 5.04 2.08 13.16
N GLU A 123 5.82 3.14 13.33
CA GLU A 123 5.33 4.50 13.57
C GLU A 123 4.33 4.98 12.49
N ASP A 124 4.62 4.74 11.22
CA ASP A 124 3.76 5.15 10.10
C ASP A 124 2.38 4.46 10.16
N LEU A 125 2.37 3.18 10.50
CA LEU A 125 1.14 2.39 10.62
C LEU A 125 0.33 2.84 11.83
N PHE A 126 0.98 3.05 12.97
CA PHE A 126 0.35 3.53 14.19
C PHE A 126 -0.30 4.91 13.98
N LYS A 127 0.39 5.83 13.30
CA LYS A 127 -0.17 7.15 12.94
C LYS A 127 -1.45 7.05 12.14
N ILE A 128 -1.51 6.15 11.15
CA ILE A 128 -2.72 5.93 10.34
C ILE A 128 -3.85 5.38 11.21
N VAL A 129 -3.58 4.43 12.11
CA VAL A 129 -4.59 3.91 13.05
C VAL A 129 -5.13 5.03 13.93
N MET A 130 -4.28 5.92 14.45
CA MET A 130 -4.70 7.07 15.26
C MET A 130 -5.52 8.07 14.44
N ASP A 131 -5.14 8.33 13.19
CA ASP A 131 -5.90 9.22 12.30
C ASP A 131 -7.30 8.65 12.04
N LEU A 132 -7.40 7.34 11.72
CA LEU A 132 -8.68 6.63 11.58
C LEU A 132 -9.55 6.74 12.84
N MET A 133 -8.97 6.58 14.04
CA MET A 133 -9.71 6.77 15.30
C MET A 133 -10.23 8.20 15.49
N SER A 134 -9.42 9.20 15.13
CA SER A 134 -9.80 10.60 15.32
C SER A 134 -10.94 11.04 14.40
N ARG A 135 -11.11 10.32 13.28
CA ARG A 135 -12.13 10.55 12.26
C ARG A 135 -13.40 9.72 12.47
N ASP A 136 -13.35 8.68 13.31
CA ASP A 136 -14.51 7.84 13.66
C ASP A 136 -15.53 8.57 14.54
#